data_AF-A0A388T8S0-F1
#
_entry.id   AF-A0A388T8S0-F1
#
_cell.length_a   1.000
_cell.length_b   1.000
_cell.length_c   1.000
_cell.angle_alpha   90.00
_cell.angle_beta   90.00
_cell.angle_gamma   90.00
#
_symmetry.space_group_name_H-M   'P 1'
#
loop_
_entity.id
_entity.type
_entity.pdbx_description
1 polymer ?
#
loop_
_entity_poly.entity_id
_entity_poly.type
_entity_poly.pdbx_seq_one_letter_code
_entity_poly.pdbx_strand_id
1 'polypeptide(L)'
;MSDVSMLDLKAYSSYFANGNGTIAGKYGRVLTATDNEHYERIAGLSKDTTRVDTPLEISLLSYAAGVVDVRPIEADAILPANNPRAAGLKLGSAVLKELTEIRFLDPSNTAAVGRYEGMLRFISERNGVSRAEIDAYYRQGIGALIAAEVDAQFNKISFLIDRTKTVGSSYGAVLTRNTQNQYILSYEGYFNGAISTKTLSGASLDDLLAKMAGNRDFVQDDINQVRSQAALIPATLFNRWRGYTPSMVNPYELLTNALVNFYLDPNGRTPAGKNYDVLRGILARGQLAEIVDRDTFITKLVTAISSTLEAMSPGLYARISRELLDYKVLVAVSEIPNDPRYGIFTLTQTAGEEIFVSKKRQAGGLVQVSY
;
A
#
# COMPACT_ATOMS: atom_id res chain seq x y z
N MET A 1 -3.35 5.17 -26.92
CA MET A 1 -4.05 4.38 -25.88
C MET A 1 -4.43 5.38 -24.79
N SER A 2 -5.70 5.47 -24.41
CA SER A 2 -6.10 6.28 -23.26
C SER A 2 -5.45 5.70 -22.01
N ASP A 3 -4.86 6.54 -21.17
CA ASP A 3 -4.20 6.13 -19.93
C ASP A 3 -5.24 5.50 -19.00
N VAL A 4 -5.25 4.16 -18.88
CA VAL A 4 -6.17 3.44 -17.98
C VAL A 4 -5.62 3.57 -16.58
N SER A 5 -6.15 4.52 -15.81
CA SER A 5 -5.79 4.75 -14.42
C SER A 5 -6.95 4.35 -13.52
N MET A 6 -6.68 3.44 -12.58
CA MET A 6 -7.61 3.14 -11.50
C MET A 6 -7.75 4.34 -10.56
N LEU A 7 -8.85 4.38 -9.81
CA LEU A 7 -9.08 5.43 -8.84
C LEU A 7 -8.10 5.29 -7.66
N ASP A 8 -7.31 6.33 -7.41
CA ASP A 8 -6.65 6.50 -6.11
C ASP A 8 -7.71 6.90 -5.07
N LEU A 9 -8.23 5.89 -4.37
CA LEU A 9 -9.26 6.07 -3.36
C LEU A 9 -8.82 7.00 -2.22
N LYS A 10 -7.54 6.95 -1.82
CA LYS A 10 -7.04 7.78 -0.71
C LYS A 10 -7.01 9.24 -1.14
N ALA A 11 -6.46 9.52 -2.32
CA ALA A 11 -6.43 10.89 -2.85
C ALA A 11 -7.84 11.44 -3.05
N TYR A 12 -8.75 10.69 -3.68
CA TYR A 12 -10.10 11.16 -3.96
C TYR A 12 -10.96 11.32 -2.70
N SER A 13 -10.97 10.33 -1.80
CA SER A 13 -11.79 10.40 -0.58
C SER A 13 -11.33 11.50 0.39
N SER A 14 -10.06 11.91 0.34
CA SER A 14 -9.53 12.99 1.19
C SER A 14 -10.23 14.34 1.02
N TYR A 15 -10.81 14.62 -0.15
CA TYR A 15 -11.60 15.83 -0.39
C TYR A 15 -12.93 15.87 0.39
N PHE A 16 -13.37 14.69 0.85
CA PHE A 16 -14.67 14.49 1.49
C PHE A 16 -14.55 14.10 2.96
N ALA A 17 -13.42 13.54 3.37
CA ALA A 17 -13.18 13.10 4.73
C ALA A 17 -12.93 14.27 5.71
N ASN A 18 -13.28 14.08 6.97
CA ASN A 18 -12.86 14.92 8.09
C ASN A 18 -11.58 14.36 8.75
N GLY A 19 -11.09 15.02 9.79
CA GLY A 19 -9.89 14.58 10.53
C GLY A 19 -10.00 13.20 11.20
N ASN A 20 -11.21 12.65 11.34
CA ASN A 20 -11.46 11.30 11.87
C ASN A 20 -11.60 10.24 10.76
N GLY A 21 -11.35 10.60 9.50
CA GLY A 21 -11.46 9.69 8.35
C GLY A 21 -12.89 9.36 7.94
N THR A 22 -13.92 10.05 8.48
CA THR A 22 -15.32 9.87 8.07
C THR A 22 -15.77 10.97 7.14
N ILE A 23 -16.87 10.77 6.42
CA ILE A 23 -17.44 11.83 5.59
C ILE A 23 -17.69 13.10 6.42
N ALA A 24 -17.20 14.25 5.93
CA ALA A 24 -17.34 15.52 6.62
C ALA A 24 -18.82 15.93 6.68
N GLY A 25 -19.24 16.50 7.82
CA GLY A 25 -20.64 16.81 8.08
C GLY A 25 -21.30 17.71 7.04
N LYS A 26 -20.54 18.59 6.36
CA LYS A 26 -21.07 19.41 5.26
C LYS A 26 -21.55 18.58 4.07
N TYR A 27 -20.90 17.46 3.78
CA TYR A 27 -21.31 16.53 2.71
C TYR A 27 -22.38 15.54 3.22
N GLY A 28 -22.36 15.17 4.50
CA GLY A 28 -23.46 14.38 5.08
C GLY A 28 -24.80 15.12 5.09
N ARG A 29 -24.79 16.45 5.23
CA ARG A 29 -25.99 17.29 5.30
C ARG A 29 -26.70 17.51 3.95
N VAL A 30 -26.06 17.20 2.83
CA VAL A 30 -26.68 17.32 1.49
C VAL A 30 -27.40 16.05 1.05
N LEU A 31 -27.38 14.99 1.86
CA LEU A 31 -28.11 13.76 1.60
C LEU A 31 -29.61 13.99 1.84
N THR A 32 -30.42 13.66 0.83
CA THR A 32 -31.89 13.68 0.87
C THR A 32 -32.46 12.38 1.45
N ALA A 33 -33.78 12.33 1.72
CA ALA A 33 -34.44 11.10 2.16
C ALA A 33 -34.32 9.95 1.14
N THR A 34 -34.25 10.26 -0.16
CA THR A 34 -33.97 9.30 -1.23
C THR A 34 -32.51 8.84 -1.27
N ASP A 35 -31.57 9.66 -0.76
CA ASP A 35 -30.17 9.29 -0.62
C ASP A 35 -29.91 8.35 0.56
N ASN A 36 -30.87 8.14 1.46
CA ASN A 36 -30.73 7.23 2.59
C ASN A 36 -30.57 5.77 2.14
N GLU A 37 -31.24 5.34 1.06
CA GLU A 37 -31.05 3.99 0.52
C GLU A 37 -29.63 3.81 -0.06
N HIS A 38 -29.10 4.84 -0.73
CA HIS A 38 -27.72 4.85 -1.21
C HIS A 38 -26.73 4.84 -0.04
N TYR A 39 -26.99 5.63 1.00
CA TYR A 39 -26.16 5.68 2.19
C TYR A 39 -26.07 4.32 2.89
N GLU A 40 -27.21 3.70 3.22
CA GLU A 40 -27.24 2.40 3.91
C GLU A 40 -26.57 1.30 3.09
N ARG A 41 -26.81 1.28 1.78
CA ARG A 41 -26.18 0.31 0.86
C ARG A 41 -24.66 0.47 0.83
N ILE A 42 -24.18 1.72 0.81
CA ILE A 42 -22.75 2.03 0.71
C ILE A 42 -22.06 1.78 2.07
N ALA A 43 -22.57 2.35 3.16
CA ALA A 43 -22.07 2.13 4.53
C ALA A 43 -21.99 0.64 4.88
N GLY A 44 -22.94 -0.17 4.39
CA GLY A 44 -22.93 -1.61 4.61
C GLY A 44 -21.73 -2.37 4.02
N LEU A 45 -20.91 -1.79 3.13
CA LEU A 45 -19.79 -2.50 2.51
C LEU A 45 -18.78 -3.00 3.56
N SER A 46 -18.30 -2.10 4.43
CA SER A 46 -17.38 -2.40 5.54
C SER A 46 -18.02 -3.14 6.73
N LYS A 47 -19.32 -3.43 6.65
CA LYS A 47 -20.23 -3.99 7.69
C LYS A 47 -20.86 -2.96 8.63
N ASP A 48 -20.37 -1.72 8.69
CA ASP A 48 -21.00 -0.67 9.48
C ASP A 48 -22.06 0.08 8.67
N THR A 49 -23.31 -0.40 8.70
CA THR A 49 -24.42 0.24 7.97
C THR A 49 -24.75 1.65 8.47
N THR A 50 -24.18 2.09 9.60
CA THR A 50 -24.46 3.40 10.18
C THR A 50 -23.44 4.45 9.78
N ARG A 51 -22.29 4.04 9.22
CA ARG A 51 -21.15 4.91 9.02
C ARG A 51 -20.47 4.69 7.67
N VAL A 52 -20.15 5.80 7.01
CA VAL A 52 -19.29 5.83 5.82
C VAL A 52 -17.91 6.32 6.23
N ASP A 53 -16.95 5.40 6.31
CA ASP A 53 -15.62 5.67 6.87
C ASP A 53 -14.46 4.94 6.17
N THR A 54 -14.76 4.14 5.15
CA THR A 54 -13.70 3.66 4.25
C THR A 54 -13.52 4.60 3.05
N PRO A 55 -12.30 4.69 2.49
CA PRO A 55 -12.06 5.44 1.26
C PRO A 55 -12.99 5.03 0.10
N LEU A 56 -13.30 3.73 -0.03
CA LEU A 56 -14.23 3.24 -1.07
C LEU A 56 -15.66 3.75 -0.82
N GLU A 57 -16.18 3.63 0.39
CA GLU A 57 -17.53 4.07 0.72
C GLU A 57 -17.68 5.58 0.54
N ILE A 58 -16.70 6.38 1.00
CA ILE A 58 -16.70 7.82 0.80
C ILE A 58 -16.70 8.14 -0.70
N SER A 59 -15.92 7.41 -1.49
CA SER A 59 -15.84 7.62 -2.94
C SER A 59 -17.13 7.28 -3.67
N LEU A 60 -17.80 6.18 -3.25
CA LEU A 60 -19.08 5.76 -3.80
C LEU A 60 -20.18 6.74 -3.42
N LEU A 61 -20.25 7.14 -2.15
CA LEU A 61 -21.27 8.06 -1.66
C LEU A 61 -21.14 9.44 -2.31
N SER A 62 -19.90 9.93 -2.46
CA SER A 62 -19.65 11.24 -3.08
C SER A 62 -20.04 11.31 -4.55
N TYR A 63 -20.18 10.16 -5.21
CA TYR A 63 -20.58 10.06 -6.62
C TYR A 63 -22.05 9.64 -6.81
N ALA A 64 -22.61 8.84 -5.90
CA ALA A 64 -23.93 8.24 -6.05
C ALA A 64 -25.09 9.07 -5.45
N ALA A 65 -24.81 9.98 -4.52
CA ALA A 65 -25.81 10.77 -3.80
C ALA A 65 -25.70 12.27 -4.11
N GLY A 66 -26.56 13.11 -3.51
CA GLY A 66 -26.52 14.58 -3.67
C GLY A 66 -25.18 15.27 -3.37
N VAL A 67 -24.21 14.56 -2.77
CA VAL A 67 -22.80 15.01 -2.63
C VAL A 67 -22.15 15.31 -3.99
N VAL A 68 -22.59 14.61 -5.04
CA VAL A 68 -22.14 14.77 -6.43
C VAL A 68 -22.33 16.21 -6.92
N ASP A 69 -23.28 16.96 -6.37
CA ASP A 69 -23.62 18.32 -6.83
C ASP A 69 -22.84 19.43 -6.11
N VAL A 70 -22.18 19.09 -5.00
CA VAL A 70 -21.46 20.05 -4.14
C VAL A 70 -19.98 19.71 -3.98
N ARG A 71 -19.45 18.81 -4.81
CA ARG A 71 -18.07 18.36 -4.72
C ARG A 71 -17.08 19.49 -5.09
N PRO A 72 -15.87 19.49 -4.50
CA PRO A 72 -14.79 20.36 -4.94
C PRO A 72 -14.42 20.13 -6.41
N ILE A 73 -13.93 21.18 -7.09
CA ILE A 73 -13.51 21.12 -8.50
C ILE A 73 -12.38 20.11 -8.70
N GLU A 74 -11.48 20.01 -7.72
CA GLU A 74 -10.37 19.06 -7.73
C GLU A 74 -10.85 17.61 -7.69
N ALA A 75 -11.93 17.34 -6.94
CA ALA A 75 -12.55 16.02 -6.91
C ALA A 75 -13.28 15.72 -8.23
N ASP A 76 -13.97 16.72 -8.81
CA ASP A 76 -14.63 16.60 -10.12
C ASP A 76 -13.63 16.27 -11.24
N ALA A 77 -12.42 16.83 -11.19
CA ALA A 77 -11.37 16.50 -12.15
C ALA A 77 -10.95 15.01 -12.11
N ILE A 78 -11.06 14.34 -10.96
CA ILE A 78 -10.68 12.94 -10.78
C ILE A 78 -11.81 11.99 -11.20
N LEU A 79 -13.05 12.29 -10.77
CA LEU A 79 -14.27 11.55 -11.06
C LEU A 79 -15.37 12.49 -11.59
N PRO A 80 -15.30 12.85 -12.89
CA PRO A 80 -16.19 13.86 -13.45
C PRO A 80 -17.60 13.30 -13.68
N ALA A 81 -18.64 13.98 -13.17
CA ALA A 81 -20.04 13.52 -13.35
C ALA A 81 -20.53 13.64 -14.80
N ASN A 82 -19.92 14.52 -15.61
CA ASN A 82 -20.26 14.64 -17.03
C ASN A 82 -19.75 13.45 -17.88
N ASN A 83 -18.94 12.56 -17.29
CA ASN A 83 -18.49 11.32 -17.93
C ASN A 83 -18.85 10.12 -17.05
N PRO A 84 -20.14 9.77 -16.95
CA PRO A 84 -20.61 8.74 -16.03
C PRO A 84 -20.01 7.38 -16.33
N ARG A 85 -19.74 7.08 -17.61
CA ARG A 85 -19.12 5.83 -18.03
C ARG A 85 -17.70 5.69 -17.47
N ALA A 86 -16.86 6.72 -17.60
CA ALA A 86 -15.49 6.68 -17.05
C ALA A 86 -15.49 6.57 -15.50
N ALA A 87 -16.39 7.30 -14.83
CA ALA A 87 -16.55 7.19 -13.39
C ALA A 87 -17.00 5.79 -12.96
N GLY A 88 -17.93 5.18 -13.70
CA GLY A 88 -18.40 3.81 -13.44
C GLY A 88 -17.31 2.77 -13.58
N LEU A 89 -16.43 2.90 -14.58
CA LEU A 89 -15.26 2.02 -14.74
C LEU A 89 -14.27 2.17 -13.57
N LYS A 90 -13.95 3.40 -13.16
CA LYS A 90 -13.05 3.70 -12.04
C LYS A 90 -13.60 3.19 -10.69
N LEU A 91 -14.85 3.51 -10.36
CA LEU A 91 -15.50 3.05 -9.12
C LEU A 91 -15.71 1.52 -9.14
N GLY A 92 -16.18 0.97 -10.26
CA GLY A 92 -16.39 -0.47 -10.41
C GLY A 92 -15.10 -1.27 -10.25
N SER A 93 -13.99 -0.81 -10.83
CA SER A 93 -12.69 -1.47 -10.66
C SER A 93 -12.16 -1.38 -9.22
N ALA A 94 -12.42 -0.29 -8.51
CA ALA A 94 -12.09 -0.18 -7.08
C ALA A 94 -12.90 -1.16 -6.22
N VAL A 95 -14.21 -1.29 -6.49
CA VAL A 95 -15.08 -2.30 -5.84
C VAL A 95 -14.60 -3.73 -6.16
N LEU A 96 -14.19 -3.99 -7.41
CA LEU A 96 -13.70 -5.30 -7.83
C LEU A 96 -12.37 -5.67 -7.15
N LYS A 97 -11.48 -4.70 -6.91
CA LYS A 97 -10.25 -4.91 -6.14
C LYS A 97 -10.56 -5.42 -4.74
N GLU A 98 -11.38 -4.71 -3.98
CA GLU A 98 -11.76 -5.12 -2.62
C GLU A 98 -12.55 -6.43 -2.60
N LEU A 99 -13.43 -6.67 -3.58
CA LEU A 99 -14.12 -7.95 -3.72
C LEU A 99 -13.15 -9.12 -3.93
N THR A 100 -12.07 -8.91 -4.69
CA THR A 100 -11.02 -9.92 -4.89
C THR A 100 -10.34 -10.26 -3.56
N GLU A 101 -10.06 -9.25 -2.73
CA GLU A 101 -9.48 -9.44 -1.39
C GLU A 101 -10.45 -10.18 -0.46
N ILE A 102 -11.73 -9.79 -0.43
CA ILE A 102 -12.75 -10.44 0.42
C ILE A 102 -12.86 -11.92 0.08
N ARG A 103 -12.96 -12.25 -1.21
CA ARG A 103 -13.02 -13.65 -1.69
C ARG A 103 -11.80 -14.46 -1.28
N PHE A 104 -10.63 -13.83 -1.27
CA PHE A 104 -9.38 -14.49 -0.90
C PHE A 104 -9.25 -14.67 0.63
N LEU A 105 -9.57 -13.62 1.40
CA LEU A 105 -9.38 -13.59 2.86
C LEU A 105 -10.41 -14.43 3.59
N ASP A 106 -11.67 -14.39 3.15
CA ASP A 106 -12.76 -15.13 3.77
C ASP A 106 -13.75 -15.60 2.69
N PRO A 107 -13.43 -16.70 1.97
CA PRO A 107 -14.29 -17.23 0.92
C PRO A 107 -15.66 -17.70 1.43
N SER A 108 -15.81 -17.88 2.75
CA SER A 108 -17.08 -18.25 3.39
C SER A 108 -18.02 -17.07 3.60
N ASN A 109 -17.52 -15.83 3.46
CA ASN A 109 -18.29 -14.60 3.67
C ASN A 109 -19.20 -14.25 2.49
N THR A 110 -20.17 -15.12 2.22
CA THR A 110 -21.14 -14.95 1.13
C THR A 110 -21.94 -13.65 1.25
N ALA A 111 -22.20 -13.18 2.48
CA ALA A 111 -22.87 -11.92 2.73
C ALA A 111 -22.05 -10.71 2.25
N ALA A 112 -20.75 -10.63 2.59
CA ALA A 112 -19.88 -9.56 2.11
C ALA A 112 -19.72 -9.62 0.59
N VAL A 113 -19.50 -10.82 0.02
CA VAL A 113 -19.44 -11.01 -1.43
C VAL A 113 -20.73 -10.51 -2.10
N GLY A 114 -21.90 -10.83 -1.53
CA GLY A 114 -23.19 -10.37 -2.03
C GLY A 114 -23.36 -8.84 -2.04
N ARG A 115 -22.87 -8.14 -1.00
CA ARG A 115 -22.92 -6.67 -0.94
C ARG A 115 -22.06 -6.02 -2.02
N TYR A 116 -20.83 -6.50 -2.22
CA TYR A 116 -19.93 -5.97 -3.24
C TYR A 116 -20.39 -6.31 -4.67
N GLU A 117 -20.91 -7.52 -4.89
CA GLU A 117 -21.53 -7.89 -6.18
C GLU A 117 -22.79 -7.03 -6.46
N GLY A 118 -23.61 -6.76 -5.45
CA GLY A 118 -24.73 -5.84 -5.54
C GLY A 118 -24.30 -4.41 -5.88
N MET A 119 -23.17 -3.95 -5.33
CA MET A 119 -22.57 -2.65 -5.65
C MET A 119 -22.06 -2.58 -7.09
N LEU A 120 -21.42 -3.63 -7.60
CA LEU A 120 -21.01 -3.71 -9.01
C LEU A 120 -22.20 -3.63 -9.95
N ARG A 121 -23.32 -4.30 -9.61
CA ARG A 121 -24.57 -4.19 -10.38
C ARG A 121 -25.13 -2.77 -10.33
N PHE A 122 -25.17 -2.15 -9.15
CA PHE A 122 -25.63 -0.77 -8.98
C PHE A 122 -24.82 0.21 -9.84
N ILE A 123 -23.49 0.13 -9.82
CA ILE A 123 -22.61 0.96 -10.66
C ILE A 123 -22.88 0.68 -12.14
N SER A 124 -23.04 -0.59 -12.52
CA SER A 124 -23.28 -0.98 -13.91
C SER A 124 -24.57 -0.34 -14.45
N GLU A 125 -25.66 -0.47 -13.71
CA GLU A 125 -26.98 0.08 -14.06
C GLU A 125 -26.97 1.60 -14.10
N ARG A 126 -26.35 2.26 -13.11
CA ARG A 126 -26.34 3.72 -13.00
C ARG A 126 -25.45 4.39 -14.04
N ASN A 127 -24.32 3.78 -14.39
CA ASN A 127 -23.28 4.43 -15.19
C ASN A 127 -23.22 3.95 -16.65
N GLY A 128 -24.08 3.01 -17.05
CA GLY A 128 -24.07 2.47 -18.42
C GLY A 128 -22.78 1.72 -18.77
N VAL A 129 -22.25 0.96 -17.79
CA VAL A 129 -21.09 0.08 -17.96
C VAL A 129 -21.50 -1.34 -17.63
N SER A 130 -20.97 -2.31 -18.36
CA SER A 130 -21.18 -3.72 -18.07
C SER A 130 -20.12 -4.24 -17.10
N ARG A 131 -20.43 -5.36 -16.44
CA ARG A 131 -19.45 -6.08 -15.62
C ARG A 131 -18.19 -6.45 -16.42
N ALA A 132 -18.34 -6.89 -17.66
CA ALA A 132 -17.21 -7.24 -18.51
C ALA A 132 -16.29 -6.04 -18.78
N GLU A 133 -16.85 -4.85 -18.96
CA GLU A 133 -16.07 -3.62 -19.15
C GLU A 133 -15.35 -3.20 -17.87
N ILE A 134 -16.01 -3.33 -16.70
CA ILE A 134 -15.36 -3.10 -15.40
C ILE A 134 -14.20 -4.08 -15.20
N ASP A 135 -14.41 -5.37 -15.46
CA ASP A 135 -13.37 -6.40 -15.32
C ASP A 135 -12.19 -6.14 -16.27
N ALA A 136 -12.47 -5.73 -17.51
CA ALA A 136 -11.44 -5.37 -18.49
C ALA A 136 -10.64 -4.14 -18.05
N TYR A 137 -11.33 -3.10 -17.56
CA TYR A 137 -10.70 -1.87 -17.06
C TYR A 137 -9.82 -2.16 -15.82
N TYR A 138 -10.32 -2.96 -14.89
CA TYR A 138 -9.56 -3.42 -13.72
C TYR A 138 -8.28 -4.16 -14.14
N ARG A 139 -8.37 -5.14 -15.05
CA ARG A 139 -7.21 -5.91 -15.52
C ARG A 139 -6.16 -5.04 -16.20
N GLN A 140 -6.58 -3.99 -16.91
CA GLN A 140 -5.68 -3.04 -17.58
C GLN A 140 -5.04 -2.03 -16.60
N GLY A 141 -5.77 -1.62 -15.56
CA GLY A 141 -5.34 -0.55 -14.66
C GLY A 141 -4.65 -0.99 -13.36
N ILE A 142 -4.88 -2.21 -12.88
CA ILE A 142 -4.39 -2.66 -11.57
C ILE A 142 -2.86 -2.64 -11.46
N GLY A 143 -2.15 -2.87 -12.57
CA GLY A 143 -0.69 -2.77 -12.64
C GLY A 143 -0.17 -1.37 -12.34
N ALA A 144 -0.80 -0.34 -12.90
CA ALA A 144 -0.40 1.05 -12.66
C ALA A 144 -0.66 1.47 -11.21
N LEU A 145 -1.79 1.06 -10.62
CA LEU A 145 -2.10 1.32 -9.21
C LEU A 145 -1.06 0.70 -8.28
N ILE A 146 -0.71 -0.57 -8.51
CA ILE A 146 0.29 -1.30 -7.71
C ILE A 146 1.66 -0.65 -7.87
N ALA A 147 2.08 -0.33 -9.10
CA ALA A 147 3.36 0.33 -9.35
C ALA A 147 3.45 1.68 -8.61
N ALA A 148 2.38 2.49 -8.65
CA ALA A 148 2.34 3.77 -7.94
C ALA A 148 2.47 3.60 -6.42
N GLU A 149 1.81 2.61 -5.82
CA GLU A 149 1.94 2.35 -4.38
C GLU A 149 3.34 1.81 -4.03
N VAL A 150 3.89 0.88 -4.81
CA VAL A 150 5.28 0.40 -4.61
C VAL A 150 6.26 1.57 -4.71
N ASP A 151 6.12 2.45 -5.71
CA ASP A 151 6.97 3.63 -5.88
C ASP A 151 6.87 4.57 -4.67
N ALA A 152 5.64 4.85 -4.21
CA ALA A 152 5.40 5.70 -3.06
C ALA A 152 6.08 5.16 -1.78
N GLN A 153 6.09 3.85 -1.55
CA GLN A 153 6.69 3.24 -0.37
C GLN A 153 8.22 3.10 -0.48
N PHE A 154 8.74 2.76 -1.67
CA PHE A 154 10.18 2.58 -1.89
C PHE A 154 10.95 3.90 -1.98
N ASN A 155 10.26 5.00 -2.30
CA ASN A 155 10.85 6.33 -2.36
C ASN A 155 10.65 7.15 -1.09
N LYS A 156 10.22 6.55 0.02
CA LYS A 156 10.08 7.26 1.28
C LYS A 156 10.76 6.54 2.45
N ILE A 157 10.96 7.29 3.52
CA ILE A 157 11.37 6.77 4.82
C ILE A 157 10.66 7.54 5.93
N SER A 158 10.17 6.80 6.92
CA SER A 158 9.60 7.35 8.15
C SER A 158 10.60 7.23 9.29
N PHE A 159 10.72 8.28 10.09
CA PHE A 159 11.61 8.33 11.26
C PHE A 159 11.11 9.36 12.27
N LEU A 160 11.64 9.31 13.49
CA LEU A 160 11.40 10.33 14.50
C LEU A 160 12.51 11.37 14.43
N ILE A 161 12.17 12.64 14.28
CA ILE A 161 13.10 13.74 14.53
C ILE A 161 13.25 13.83 16.05
N ASP A 162 14.42 13.43 16.56
CA ASP A 162 14.68 13.37 18.00
C ASP A 162 15.06 14.74 18.54
N ARG A 163 14.13 15.33 19.30
CA ARG A 163 14.37 16.58 20.02
C ARG A 163 14.10 16.43 21.51
N THR A 164 14.20 15.22 22.04
CA THR A 164 14.07 14.96 23.48
C THR A 164 15.01 15.81 24.30
N LYS A 165 16.22 16.08 23.80
CA LYS A 165 17.22 16.92 24.45
C LYS A 165 16.92 18.42 24.41
N THR A 166 16.11 18.88 23.46
CA THR A 166 15.89 20.32 23.20
C THR A 166 14.50 20.79 23.61
N VAL A 167 13.47 19.98 23.34
CA VAL A 167 12.06 20.31 23.62
C VAL A 167 11.32 19.18 24.36
N GLY A 168 12.02 18.14 24.82
CA GLY A 168 11.42 17.05 25.60
C GLY A 168 10.47 16.15 24.80
N SER A 169 10.51 16.18 23.47
CA SER A 169 9.63 15.39 22.60
C SER A 169 10.31 15.05 21.28
N SER A 170 9.89 13.95 20.67
CA SER A 170 10.25 13.57 19.30
C SER A 170 9.03 13.72 18.40
N TYR A 171 9.26 14.05 17.13
CA TYR A 171 8.18 14.27 16.17
C TYR A 171 8.25 13.25 15.02
N GLY A 172 7.10 12.74 14.60
CA GLY A 172 7.00 11.92 13.41
C GLY A 172 7.41 12.70 12.16
N ALA A 173 8.25 12.09 11.32
CA ALA A 173 8.64 12.65 10.04
C ALA A 173 8.62 11.58 8.95
N VAL A 174 8.25 12.01 7.74
CA VAL A 174 8.28 11.23 6.52
C VAL A 174 9.04 12.04 5.48
N LEU A 175 10.15 11.48 5.00
CA LEU A 175 10.91 12.04 3.89
C LEU A 175 10.62 11.23 2.64
N THR A 176 10.14 11.89 1.59
CA THR A 176 9.82 11.29 0.30
C THR A 176 10.70 11.91 -0.79
N ARG A 177 11.13 11.09 -1.76
CA ARG A 177 11.87 11.47 -2.96
C ARG A 177 11.01 11.20 -4.19
N ASN A 178 10.49 12.21 -4.87
CA ASN A 178 9.68 11.94 -6.05
C ASN A 178 10.53 11.50 -7.27
N THR A 179 9.85 11.13 -8.36
CA THR A 179 10.48 10.71 -9.63
C THR A 179 11.33 11.79 -10.29
N GLN A 180 11.13 13.06 -9.93
CA GLN A 180 11.94 14.21 -10.37
C GLN A 180 13.14 14.48 -9.44
N ASN A 181 13.41 13.59 -8.49
CA ASN A 181 14.46 13.71 -7.46
C ASN A 181 14.27 14.88 -6.50
N GLN A 182 13.06 15.42 -6.40
CA GLN A 182 12.69 16.41 -5.40
C GLN A 182 12.43 15.72 -4.08
N TYR A 183 12.82 16.37 -2.97
CA TYR A 183 12.64 15.84 -1.63
C TYR A 183 11.55 16.61 -0.91
N ILE A 184 10.63 15.88 -0.30
CA ILE A 184 9.50 16.42 0.47
C ILE A 184 9.59 15.85 1.88
N LEU A 185 9.75 16.73 2.88
CA LEU A 185 9.70 16.38 4.29
C LEU A 185 8.33 16.78 4.85
N SER A 186 7.54 15.79 5.22
CA SER A 186 6.35 15.96 6.06
C SER A 186 6.74 15.68 7.51
N TYR A 187 6.42 16.58 8.44
CA TYR A 187 6.81 16.44 9.83
C TYR A 187 5.74 16.98 10.77
N GLU A 188 5.55 16.28 11.88
CA GLU A 188 4.71 16.71 12.97
C GLU A 188 5.45 17.75 13.83
N GLY A 189 4.67 18.56 14.53
CA GLY A 189 5.22 19.50 15.49
C GLY A 189 4.11 20.21 16.24
N TYR A 190 4.49 20.87 17.33
CA TYR A 190 3.59 21.75 18.05
C TYR A 190 3.67 23.15 17.45
N PHE A 191 2.65 23.52 16.69
CA PHE A 191 2.59 24.79 15.98
C PHE A 191 1.36 25.56 16.44
N ASN A 192 1.54 26.83 16.82
CA ASN A 192 0.45 27.73 17.21
C ASN A 192 -0.50 27.15 18.27
N GLY A 193 0.01 26.37 19.23
CA GLY A 193 -0.80 25.81 20.31
C GLY A 193 -1.45 24.44 19.99
N ALA A 194 -1.20 23.86 18.82
CA ALA A 194 -1.76 22.57 18.43
C ALA A 194 -0.71 21.67 17.77
N ILE A 195 -0.89 20.35 17.88
CA ILE A 195 -0.13 19.40 17.06
C ILE A 195 -0.65 19.53 15.63
N SER A 196 0.23 19.83 14.69
CA SER A 196 -0.11 19.80 13.27
C SER A 196 1.05 19.28 12.44
N THR A 197 0.76 18.84 11.23
CA THR A 197 1.76 18.43 10.25
C THR A 197 2.10 19.61 9.34
N LYS A 198 3.39 19.81 9.05
CA LYS A 198 3.87 20.73 8.03
C LYS A 198 4.64 19.98 6.95
N THR A 199 4.67 20.57 5.77
CA THR A 199 5.44 20.04 4.63
C THR A 199 6.47 21.06 4.18
N LEU A 200 7.69 20.60 3.91
CA LEU A 200 8.75 21.38 3.30
C LEU A 200 9.28 20.63 2.07
N SER A 201 9.41 21.32 0.93
CA SER A 201 9.88 20.72 -0.32
C SER A 201 11.14 21.39 -0.86
N GLY A 202 12.05 20.58 -1.39
CA GLY A 202 13.26 21.01 -2.07
C GLY A 202 13.39 20.36 -3.45
N ALA A 203 13.90 21.10 -4.44
CA ALA A 203 14.18 20.59 -5.78
C ALA A 203 15.29 19.53 -5.79
N SER A 204 16.11 19.51 -4.74
CA SER A 204 17.13 18.50 -4.43
C SER A 204 17.21 18.30 -2.92
N LEU A 205 18.00 17.33 -2.45
CA LEU A 205 18.28 17.16 -1.03
C LEU A 205 18.95 18.42 -0.46
N ASP A 206 19.95 18.98 -1.14
CA ASP A 206 20.65 20.18 -0.65
C ASP A 206 19.74 21.41 -0.57
N ASP A 207 18.82 21.58 -1.53
CA ASP A 207 17.81 22.65 -1.48
C ASP A 207 16.86 22.45 -0.29
N LEU A 208 16.42 21.21 -0.03
CA LEU A 208 15.60 20.90 1.15
C LEU A 208 16.36 21.25 2.45
N LEU A 209 17.63 20.82 2.57
CA LEU A 209 18.44 21.08 3.76
C LEU A 209 18.71 22.57 3.97
N ALA A 210 18.91 23.35 2.90
CA ALA A 210 19.06 24.80 2.96
C ALA A 210 17.76 25.48 3.44
N LYS A 211 16.61 25.03 2.94
CA LYS A 211 15.30 25.51 3.41
C LYS A 211 15.02 25.14 4.86
N MET A 212 15.46 23.97 5.31
CA MET A 212 15.39 23.61 6.73
C MET A 212 16.24 24.55 7.58
N ALA A 213 17.47 24.87 7.16
CA ALA A 213 18.35 25.80 7.88
C ALA A 213 17.76 27.22 8.00
N GLY A 214 16.98 27.65 7.00
CA GLY A 214 16.25 28.92 7.03
C GLY A 214 14.95 28.89 7.83
N ASN A 215 14.49 27.73 8.30
CA ASN A 215 13.24 27.57 9.02
C ASN A 215 13.50 27.35 10.52
N ARG A 216 12.92 28.22 11.35
CA ARG A 216 12.99 28.16 12.83
C ARG A 216 12.49 26.85 13.44
N ASP A 217 11.73 26.08 12.67
CA ASP A 217 11.23 24.79 13.10
C ASP A 217 12.34 23.74 13.21
N PHE A 218 13.56 23.98 12.68
CA PHE A 218 14.68 23.03 12.65
C PHE A 218 15.95 23.55 13.32
N VAL A 219 16.73 22.63 13.91
CA VAL A 219 18.10 22.84 14.38
C VAL A 219 19.07 22.00 13.55
N GLN A 220 20.37 22.26 13.68
CA GLN A 220 21.39 21.60 12.86
C GLN A 220 21.40 20.07 12.98
N ASP A 221 21.07 19.54 14.16
CA ASP A 221 20.99 18.09 14.38
C ASP A 221 19.84 17.46 13.59
N ASP A 222 18.68 18.12 13.47
CA ASP A 222 17.58 17.63 12.66
C ASP A 222 17.97 17.59 11.17
N ILE A 223 18.69 18.62 10.71
CA ILE A 223 19.18 18.73 9.32
C ILE A 223 20.16 17.58 9.04
N ASN A 224 21.08 17.29 9.96
CA ASN A 224 22.01 16.18 9.85
C ASN A 224 21.28 14.83 9.86
N GLN A 225 20.22 14.70 10.67
CA GLN A 225 19.38 13.52 10.68
C GLN A 225 18.63 13.34 9.36
N VAL A 226 17.98 14.37 8.81
CA VAL A 226 17.30 14.29 7.50
C VAL A 226 18.29 13.89 6.40
N ARG A 227 19.50 14.44 6.41
CA ARG A 227 20.56 14.05 5.46
C ARG A 227 20.91 12.57 5.57
N SER A 228 21.06 12.03 6.78
CA SER A 228 21.38 10.60 6.97
C SER A 228 20.21 9.70 6.56
N GLN A 229 18.97 10.08 6.89
CA GLN A 229 17.77 9.33 6.52
C GLN A 229 17.51 9.35 5.00
N ALA A 230 17.86 10.42 4.30
CA ALA A 230 17.74 10.50 2.84
C ALA A 230 18.57 9.40 2.13
N ALA A 231 19.75 9.07 2.67
CA ALA A 231 20.58 7.97 2.17
C ALA A 231 19.97 6.59 2.46
N LEU A 232 19.02 6.51 3.41
CA LEU A 232 18.34 5.29 3.83
C LEU A 232 17.06 4.98 3.02
N ILE A 233 16.65 5.85 2.10
CA ILE A 233 15.50 5.61 1.22
C ILE A 233 15.77 4.36 0.35
N PRO A 234 14.88 3.34 0.36
CA PRO A 234 15.13 2.07 -0.34
C PRO A 234 15.57 2.21 -1.80
N ALA A 235 14.90 3.09 -2.56
CA ALA A 235 15.23 3.36 -3.96
C ALA A 235 16.64 3.97 -4.14
N THR A 236 17.14 4.71 -3.16
CA THR A 236 18.51 5.27 -3.17
C THR A 236 19.55 4.22 -2.77
N LEU A 237 19.15 3.29 -1.90
CA LEU A 237 20.04 2.32 -1.27
C LEU A 237 20.29 1.09 -2.12
N PHE A 238 19.29 0.63 -2.88
CA PHE A 238 19.39 -0.59 -3.69
C PHE A 238 20.60 -0.57 -4.64
N ASN A 239 20.80 0.53 -5.38
CA ASN A 239 21.91 0.66 -6.33
C ASN A 239 23.29 0.76 -5.65
N ARG A 240 23.33 0.96 -4.32
CA ARG A 240 24.56 1.08 -3.52
C ARG A 240 24.76 -0.12 -2.59
N TRP A 241 23.84 -1.08 -2.60
CA TRP A 241 23.89 -2.23 -1.73
C TRP A 241 25.00 -3.19 -2.17
N ARG A 242 25.80 -3.67 -1.23
CA ARG A 242 27.00 -4.48 -1.50
C ARG A 242 26.69 -5.84 -2.13
N GLY A 243 25.50 -6.38 -1.88
CA GLY A 243 25.04 -7.64 -2.47
C GLY A 243 24.45 -7.50 -3.88
N TYR A 244 24.36 -6.28 -4.42
CA TYR A 244 23.80 -6.06 -5.76
C TYR A 244 24.68 -6.74 -6.81
N THR A 245 24.06 -7.62 -7.61
CA THR A 245 24.66 -8.13 -8.85
C THR A 245 23.77 -7.75 -10.03
N PRO A 246 24.33 -7.43 -11.21
CA PRO A 246 23.53 -7.04 -12.39
C PRO A 246 22.49 -8.06 -12.86
N SER A 247 22.59 -9.32 -12.40
CA SER A 247 21.64 -10.40 -12.70
C SER A 247 20.49 -10.52 -11.68
N MET A 248 20.52 -9.77 -10.57
CA MET A 248 19.43 -9.73 -9.61
C MET A 248 18.23 -8.97 -10.18
N VAL A 249 17.04 -9.53 -9.96
CA VAL A 249 15.80 -8.80 -10.22
C VAL A 249 15.66 -7.67 -9.22
N ASN A 250 15.29 -6.49 -9.73
CA ASN A 250 15.01 -5.34 -8.89
C ASN A 250 13.84 -5.67 -7.92
N PRO A 251 14.01 -5.49 -6.59
CA PRO A 251 12.94 -5.74 -5.62
C PRO A 251 11.64 -5.00 -5.92
N TYR A 252 11.74 -3.82 -6.52
CA TYR A 252 10.60 -3.05 -7.01
C TYR A 252 9.79 -3.85 -8.02
N GLU A 253 10.46 -4.39 -9.05
CA GLU A 253 9.84 -5.18 -10.11
C GLU A 253 9.29 -6.49 -9.55
N LEU A 254 10.04 -7.15 -8.66
CA LEU A 254 9.64 -8.40 -8.04
C LEU A 254 8.34 -8.25 -7.24
N LEU A 255 8.26 -7.24 -6.36
CA LEU A 255 7.07 -6.98 -5.56
C LEU A 255 5.89 -6.54 -6.43
N THR A 256 6.13 -5.64 -7.39
CA THR A 256 5.10 -5.17 -8.33
C THR A 256 4.49 -6.34 -9.08
N ASN A 257 5.31 -7.20 -9.68
CA ASN A 257 4.84 -8.37 -10.43
C ASN A 257 4.10 -9.38 -9.54
N ALA A 258 4.60 -9.63 -8.32
CA ALA A 258 3.94 -10.54 -7.38
C ALA A 258 2.54 -10.03 -6.98
N LEU A 259 2.42 -8.74 -6.68
CA LEU A 259 1.14 -8.12 -6.34
C LEU A 259 0.18 -8.12 -7.54
N VAL A 260 0.65 -7.76 -8.73
CA VAL A 260 -0.18 -7.79 -9.95
C VAL A 260 -0.74 -9.18 -10.19
N ASN A 261 0.11 -10.20 -10.10
CA ASN A 261 -0.31 -11.58 -10.29
C ASN A 261 -1.33 -12.02 -9.23
N PHE A 262 -1.15 -11.63 -7.97
CA PHE A 262 -2.14 -11.86 -6.91
C PHE A 262 -3.49 -11.21 -7.23
N TYR A 263 -3.51 -9.93 -7.58
CA TYR A 263 -4.77 -9.22 -7.84
C TYR A 263 -5.48 -9.67 -9.13
N LEU A 264 -4.76 -10.25 -10.09
CA LEU A 264 -5.35 -10.83 -11.30
C LEU A 264 -5.86 -12.27 -11.08
N ASP A 265 -5.16 -13.05 -10.27
CA ASP A 265 -5.48 -14.45 -9.98
C ASP A 265 -4.84 -14.89 -8.64
N PRO A 266 -5.51 -14.71 -7.49
CA PRO A 266 -4.92 -15.01 -6.19
C PRO A 266 -4.50 -16.49 -6.02
N ASN A 267 -5.21 -17.42 -6.68
CA ASN A 267 -5.06 -18.86 -6.50
C ASN A 267 -4.20 -19.52 -7.60
N GLY A 268 -4.11 -18.93 -8.80
CA GLY A 268 -3.31 -19.42 -9.92
C GLY A 268 -3.96 -20.56 -10.74
N ARG A 269 -3.66 -20.65 -12.04
CA ARG A 269 -4.15 -21.72 -12.96
C ARG A 269 -3.18 -22.87 -13.24
N THR A 270 -1.99 -22.91 -12.64
CA THR A 270 -0.95 -23.92 -12.94
C THR A 270 -0.58 -24.77 -11.71
N PRO A 271 0.05 -25.96 -11.86
CA PRO A 271 0.40 -26.88 -10.73
C PRO A 271 1.34 -26.24 -9.69
N ALA A 272 1.88 -25.10 -10.07
CA ALA A 272 2.41 -24.03 -9.29
C ALA A 272 1.28 -23.18 -8.67
N GLY A 273 0.55 -23.68 -7.66
CA GLY A 273 -0.49 -22.92 -6.94
C GLY A 273 0.08 -21.75 -6.11
N LYS A 274 0.52 -20.66 -6.77
CA LYS A 274 1.73 -19.89 -6.37
C LYS A 274 1.58 -18.39 -6.04
N ASN A 275 0.53 -17.65 -6.39
CA ASN A 275 0.64 -16.17 -6.35
C ASN A 275 0.62 -15.56 -4.93
N TYR A 276 -0.29 -16.01 -4.06
CA TYR A 276 -0.26 -15.64 -2.64
C TYR A 276 1.01 -16.15 -1.94
N ASP A 277 1.40 -17.40 -2.20
CA ASP A 277 2.58 -18.00 -1.59
C ASP A 277 3.88 -17.28 -2.00
N VAL A 278 3.94 -16.72 -3.22
CA VAL A 278 5.04 -15.84 -3.65
C VAL A 278 5.08 -14.56 -2.81
N LEU A 279 3.95 -13.89 -2.57
CA LEU A 279 3.90 -12.70 -1.71
C LEU A 279 4.33 -13.01 -0.27
N ARG A 280 3.78 -14.09 0.31
CA ARG A 280 4.17 -14.57 1.63
C ARG A 280 5.66 -14.90 1.69
N GLY A 281 6.18 -15.58 0.67
CA GLY A 281 7.58 -15.96 0.56
C GLY A 281 8.53 -14.76 0.49
N ILE A 282 8.20 -13.74 -0.32
CA ILE A 282 8.99 -12.49 -0.41
C ILE A 282 9.14 -11.87 0.98
N LEU A 283 8.04 -11.73 1.73
CA LEU A 283 8.10 -11.16 3.08
C LEU A 283 8.85 -12.07 4.06
N ALA A 284 8.61 -13.39 4.00
CA ALA A 284 9.27 -14.37 4.87
C ALA A 284 10.80 -14.35 4.72
N ARG A 285 11.31 -14.32 3.48
CA ARG A 285 12.76 -14.28 3.25
C ARG A 285 13.34 -12.93 3.59
N GLY A 286 12.63 -11.83 3.34
CA GLY A 286 13.03 -10.51 3.79
C GLY A 286 13.23 -10.46 5.31
N GLN A 287 12.25 -10.94 6.08
CA GLN A 287 12.33 -11.01 7.54
C GLN A 287 13.45 -11.94 8.03
N LEU A 288 13.65 -13.08 7.38
CA LEU A 288 14.75 -13.99 7.74
C LEU A 288 16.12 -13.34 7.49
N ALA A 289 16.30 -12.70 6.33
CA ALA A 289 17.53 -11.99 6.01
C ALA A 289 17.76 -10.80 6.96
N GLU A 290 16.71 -10.11 7.39
CA GLU A 290 16.81 -9.06 8.41
C GLU A 290 17.31 -9.60 9.75
N ILE A 291 16.83 -10.78 10.18
CA ILE A 291 17.25 -11.42 11.43
C ILE A 291 18.71 -11.86 11.37
N VAL A 292 19.13 -12.45 10.24
CA VAL A 292 20.45 -13.06 10.07
C VAL A 292 21.52 -12.02 9.74
N ASP A 293 21.33 -11.21 8.70
CA ASP A 293 22.38 -10.34 8.17
C ASP A 293 22.41 -8.98 8.88
N ARG A 294 21.29 -8.56 9.50
CA ARG A 294 21.10 -7.22 10.09
C ARG A 294 21.53 -6.08 9.15
N ASP A 295 21.47 -6.31 7.84
CA ASP A 295 21.84 -5.35 6.82
C ASP A 295 20.79 -4.23 6.77
N THR A 296 21.25 -2.98 6.86
CA THR A 296 20.37 -1.80 6.86
C THR A 296 19.51 -1.73 5.59
N PHE A 297 20.03 -2.13 4.44
CA PHE A 297 19.25 -2.23 3.20
C PHE A 297 18.08 -3.19 3.36
N ILE A 298 18.35 -4.39 3.87
CA ILE A 298 17.34 -5.44 4.01
C ILE A 298 16.23 -5.00 4.97
N THR A 299 16.57 -4.40 6.11
CA THR A 299 15.58 -3.81 7.03
C THR A 299 14.70 -2.76 6.34
N LYS A 300 15.30 -1.83 5.57
CA LYS A 300 14.53 -0.80 4.86
C LYS A 300 13.68 -1.38 3.72
N LEU A 301 14.17 -2.41 3.05
CA LEU A 301 13.43 -3.13 2.02
C LEU A 301 12.21 -3.87 2.62
N VAL A 302 12.38 -4.60 3.72
CA VAL A 302 11.29 -5.30 4.43
C VAL A 302 10.24 -4.30 4.93
N THR A 303 10.67 -3.16 5.45
CA THR A 303 9.77 -2.07 5.88
C THR A 303 8.94 -1.56 4.69
N ALA A 304 9.56 -1.33 3.53
CA ALA A 304 8.86 -0.86 2.33
C ALA A 304 7.88 -1.91 1.78
N ILE A 305 8.27 -3.19 1.76
CA ILE A 305 7.38 -4.30 1.37
C ILE A 305 6.17 -4.38 2.29
N SER A 306 6.40 -4.38 3.61
CA SER A 306 5.32 -4.43 4.62
C SER A 306 4.36 -3.25 4.47
N SER A 307 4.92 -2.05 4.34
CA SER A 307 4.12 -0.82 4.17
C SER A 307 3.33 -0.82 2.85
N THR A 308 3.88 -1.42 1.79
CA THR A 308 3.16 -1.59 0.52
C THR A 308 1.99 -2.56 0.68
N LEU A 309 2.21 -3.71 1.31
CA LEU A 309 1.16 -4.70 1.56
C LEU A 309 0.05 -4.12 2.42
N GLU A 310 0.40 -3.44 3.51
CA GLU A 310 -0.54 -2.78 4.41
C GLU A 310 -1.33 -1.68 3.69
N ALA A 311 -0.65 -0.85 2.89
CA ALA A 311 -1.27 0.24 2.15
C ALA A 311 -2.21 -0.26 1.04
N MET A 312 -1.90 -1.40 0.42
CA MET A 312 -2.72 -2.04 -0.61
C MET A 312 -3.91 -2.81 -0.03
N SER A 313 -3.70 -3.58 1.05
CA SER A 313 -4.72 -4.37 1.74
C SER A 313 -4.28 -4.71 3.17
N PRO A 314 -4.79 -4.00 4.19
CA PRO A 314 -4.49 -4.29 5.60
C PRO A 314 -4.85 -5.73 6.00
N GLY A 315 -5.94 -6.27 5.44
CA GLY A 315 -6.37 -7.65 5.69
C GLY A 315 -5.39 -8.69 5.13
N LEU A 316 -4.86 -8.47 3.93
CA LEU A 316 -3.82 -9.32 3.35
C LEU A 316 -2.54 -9.29 4.17
N TYR A 317 -2.07 -8.10 4.54
CA TYR A 317 -0.89 -7.94 5.37
C TYR A 317 -1.05 -8.62 6.74
N ALA A 318 -2.21 -8.44 7.40
CA ALA A 318 -2.49 -9.06 8.69
C ALA A 318 -2.52 -10.59 8.60
N ARG A 319 -3.07 -11.15 7.51
CA ARG A 319 -3.06 -12.60 7.27
C ARG A 319 -1.64 -13.12 7.08
N ILE A 320 -0.85 -12.51 6.20
CA ILE A 320 0.55 -12.91 5.96
C ILE A 320 1.32 -12.83 7.28
N SER A 321 1.22 -11.71 8.01
CA SER A 321 1.94 -11.50 9.27
C SER A 321 1.60 -12.56 10.31
N ARG A 322 0.31 -12.91 10.46
CA ARG A 322 -0.13 -13.99 11.35
C ARG A 322 0.44 -15.34 10.93
N GLU A 323 0.35 -15.67 9.65
CA GLU A 323 0.88 -16.94 9.12
C GLU A 323 2.41 -17.05 9.28
N LEU A 324 3.14 -15.93 9.27
CA LEU A 324 4.58 -15.90 9.53
C LEU A 324 4.92 -16.02 11.02
N LEU A 325 4.13 -15.42 11.93
CA LEU A 325 4.35 -15.49 13.38
C LEU A 325 4.20 -16.91 13.95
N ASP A 326 3.37 -17.77 13.35
CA ASP A 326 3.09 -19.13 13.82
C ASP A 326 4.25 -20.15 13.61
N TYR A 327 5.52 -19.72 13.67
CA TYR A 327 6.75 -20.51 13.42
C TYR A 327 6.86 -21.15 12.02
N LYS A 328 5.96 -20.79 11.09
CA LYS A 328 5.96 -21.27 9.70
C LYS A 328 6.83 -20.45 8.76
N VAL A 329 7.61 -19.48 9.23
CA VAL A 329 8.58 -18.75 8.40
C VAL A 329 9.46 -19.73 7.61
N LEU A 330 9.95 -20.80 8.25
CA LEU A 330 10.78 -21.82 7.61
C LEU A 330 10.01 -22.61 6.52
N VAL A 331 8.73 -22.89 6.74
CA VAL A 331 7.86 -23.56 5.74
C VAL A 331 7.56 -22.62 4.58
N ALA A 332 7.24 -21.35 4.85
CA ALA A 332 6.99 -20.32 3.85
C ALA A 332 8.24 -20.02 3.00
N VAL A 333 9.43 -20.03 3.60
CA VAL A 333 10.71 -19.91 2.88
C VAL A 333 10.92 -21.07 1.91
N SER A 334 10.45 -22.28 2.26
CA SER A 334 10.55 -23.50 1.44
C SER A 334 9.55 -23.58 0.27
N GLU A 335 8.52 -22.73 0.27
CA GLU A 335 7.45 -22.70 -0.75
C GLU A 335 7.76 -21.76 -1.91
N ILE A 336 8.80 -20.94 -1.80
CA ILE A 336 9.29 -20.16 -2.94
C ILE A 336 9.88 -21.11 -3.98
N PRO A 337 9.56 -20.93 -5.27
CA PRO A 337 10.30 -21.58 -6.34
C PRO A 337 11.80 -21.42 -6.15
N ASN A 338 12.59 -22.47 -6.40
CA ASN A 338 14.04 -22.34 -6.50
C ASN A 338 14.36 -21.56 -7.78
N ASP A 339 14.21 -20.24 -7.69
CA ASP A 339 14.19 -19.31 -8.81
C ASP A 339 15.20 -18.20 -8.52
N PRO A 340 16.20 -18.01 -9.42
CA PRO A 340 17.26 -17.02 -9.25
C PRO A 340 16.76 -15.59 -9.01
N ARG A 341 15.53 -15.27 -9.43
CA ARG A 341 14.93 -13.94 -9.26
C ARG A 341 14.74 -13.53 -7.80
N TYR A 342 14.67 -14.48 -6.87
CA TYR A 342 14.60 -14.23 -5.43
C TYR A 342 15.99 -14.18 -4.76
N GLY A 343 17.05 -14.10 -5.57
CA GLY A 343 18.45 -14.04 -5.16
C GLY A 343 18.73 -12.98 -4.08
N ILE A 344 18.02 -11.84 -4.13
CA ILE A 344 18.21 -10.73 -3.18
C ILE A 344 17.85 -11.07 -1.72
N PHE A 345 17.00 -12.08 -1.51
CA PHE A 345 16.68 -12.58 -0.18
C PHE A 345 17.34 -13.93 0.11
N THR A 346 18.43 -14.24 -0.60
CA THR A 346 19.21 -15.46 -0.37
C THR A 346 20.21 -15.18 0.73
N LEU A 347 20.21 -16.02 1.76
CA LEU A 347 21.15 -15.93 2.86
C LEU A 347 22.56 -16.06 2.30
N THR A 348 23.35 -15.00 2.41
CA THR A 348 24.75 -15.05 1.98
C THR A 348 25.55 -15.59 3.16
N GLN A 349 26.03 -16.83 3.04
CA GLN A 349 26.90 -17.48 4.03
C GLN A 349 27.96 -16.51 4.56
N THR A 350 27.79 -16.04 5.79
CA THR A 350 28.88 -15.48 6.56
C THR A 350 29.47 -16.63 7.38
N ALA A 351 30.57 -17.19 6.88
CA ALA A 351 31.51 -18.05 7.59
C ALA A 351 30.92 -19.23 8.43
N GLY A 352 30.81 -20.40 7.80
CA GLY A 352 31.11 -21.67 8.48
C GLY A 352 29.94 -22.55 8.95
N GLU A 353 28.71 -22.06 9.03
CA GLU A 353 27.55 -22.89 9.41
C GLU A 353 26.49 -22.89 8.29
N GLU A 354 26.30 -24.05 7.67
CA GLU A 354 25.32 -24.26 6.61
C GLU A 354 23.91 -24.36 7.20
N ILE A 355 23.10 -23.30 7.04
CA ILE A 355 21.65 -23.42 7.25
C ILE A 355 21.04 -24.14 6.04
N PHE A 356 20.94 -25.47 6.13
CA PHE A 356 20.26 -26.28 5.13
C PHE A 356 18.73 -26.17 5.25
N VAL A 357 18.11 -25.28 4.47
CA VAL A 357 16.67 -25.41 4.15
C VAL A 357 16.53 -26.32 2.93
N SER A 358 16.79 -27.62 3.13
CA SER A 358 16.63 -28.61 2.05
C SER A 358 15.19 -29.14 2.00
N LYS A 359 14.62 -29.11 0.80
CA LYS A 359 13.27 -29.59 0.50
C LYS A 359 13.24 -31.12 0.58
N LYS A 360 12.71 -31.69 1.66
CA LYS A 360 12.32 -33.12 1.70
C LYS A 360 10.84 -33.27 2.05
N ARG A 361 9.97 -33.17 1.03
CA ARG A 361 8.68 -33.87 1.07
C ARG A 361 8.97 -35.35 0.88
N GLN A 362 9.17 -36.08 1.98
CA GLN A 362 8.81 -37.49 2.04
C GLN A 362 8.00 -37.72 3.31
N ALA A 363 6.95 -38.53 3.16
CA ALA A 363 5.88 -38.77 4.11
C ALA A 363 6.39 -38.95 5.55
N GLY A 364 5.93 -38.08 6.46
CA GLY A 364 5.96 -38.34 7.91
C GLY A 364 7.23 -37.97 8.70
N GLY A 365 8.18 -37.20 8.18
CA GLY A 365 9.40 -36.83 8.91
C GLY A 365 9.41 -35.40 9.46
N LEU A 366 9.78 -35.25 10.75
CA LEU A 366 10.10 -33.96 11.39
C LEU A 366 11.24 -33.23 10.67
N VAL A 367 11.11 -31.91 10.52
CA VAL A 367 12.20 -31.03 10.08
C VAL A 367 13.18 -30.87 11.25
N GLN A 368 14.39 -31.40 11.11
CA GLN A 368 15.46 -31.24 12.09
C GLN A 368 16.33 -30.05 11.70
N VAL A 369 16.46 -29.08 12.61
CA VAL A 369 17.42 -27.98 12.54
C VAL A 369 18.49 -28.29 13.57
N SER A 370 19.75 -28.38 13.14
CA SER A 370 20.91 -28.43 14.04
C SER A 370 21.48 -27.02 14.12
N TYR A 371 21.69 -26.54 15.35
CA TYR A 371 22.39 -25.30 15.66
C TYR A 371 23.89 -25.56 15.75
#